data_AF-A0A1F7INA5-F1
#
_entry.id   AF-A0A1F7INA5-F1
#
_cell.length_a   1.000
_cell.length_b   1.000
_cell.length_c   1.000
_cell.angle_alpha   90.00
_cell.angle_beta   90.00
_cell.angle_gamma   90.00
#
_symmetry.space_group_name_H-M   'P 1'
#
loop_
_entity.id
_entity.type
_entity.pdbx_description
1 polymer ?
#
loop_
_entity_poly.entity_id
_entity_poly.type
_entity_poly.pdbx_seq_one_letter_code
_entity_poly.pdbx_strand_id
1 'polypeptide(L)'
;MNDPQHLDEAFDEVAKELKEIFIKKHRDYGKGNIIDTGELGIAFRISDKLNRLKHLLINHKKPENESIEETWTDIAVYAIIAVLYKRSWFKRLELKEKK
;
A
#
# COMPACT_ATOMS: atom_id res chain seq x y z
N MET A 1 -18.39 -14.07 -1.09
CA MET A 1 -18.99 -12.73 -1.18
C MET A 1 -19.54 -12.60 -2.58
N ASN A 2 -20.70 -11.96 -2.75
CA ASN A 2 -21.21 -11.64 -4.09
C ASN A 2 -20.31 -10.55 -4.70
N ASP A 3 -20.12 -10.60 -6.01
CA ASP A 3 -19.42 -9.54 -6.72
C ASP A 3 -20.16 -8.20 -6.52
N PRO A 4 -19.42 -7.09 -6.35
CA PRO A 4 -20.02 -5.76 -6.23
C PRO A 4 -20.85 -5.43 -7.48
N GLN A 5 -22.01 -4.80 -7.30
CA GLN A 5 -22.90 -4.42 -8.40
C GLN A 5 -22.59 -3.02 -8.93
N HIS A 6 -22.02 -2.16 -8.08
CA HIS A 6 -21.68 -0.78 -8.41
C HIS A 6 -20.19 -0.49 -8.20
N LEU A 7 -19.67 0.54 -8.88
CA LEU A 7 -18.24 0.86 -8.88
C LEU A 7 -17.75 1.38 -7.52
N ASP A 8 -18.58 2.12 -6.81
CA ASP A 8 -18.33 2.59 -5.44
C ASP A 8 -18.27 1.44 -4.44
N GLU A 9 -19.16 0.45 -4.56
CA GLU A 9 -19.10 -0.80 -3.78
C GLU A 9 -17.77 -1.54 -4.04
N ALA A 10 -17.37 -1.66 -5.30
CA ALA A 10 -16.09 -2.28 -5.66
C ALA A 10 -14.89 -1.51 -5.10
N PHE A 11 -14.93 -0.18 -5.17
CA PHE A 11 -13.89 0.69 -4.62
C PHE A 11 -13.77 0.53 -3.09
N ASP A 12 -14.90 0.45 -2.39
CA ASP A 12 -14.94 0.24 -0.94
C ASP A 12 -14.35 -1.11 -0.53
N GLU A 13 -14.65 -2.19 -1.27
CA GLU A 13 -14.05 -3.50 -1.02
C GLU A 13 -12.53 -3.48 -1.22
N VAL A 14 -12.04 -2.84 -2.29
CA VAL A 14 -10.59 -2.67 -2.50
C VAL A 14 -9.97 -1.82 -1.40
N ALA A 15 -10.58 -0.69 -1.02
CA ALA A 15 -10.06 0.17 0.04
C ALA A 15 -9.96 -0.55 1.40
N LYS A 16 -10.91 -1.46 1.68
CA LYS A 16 -10.88 -2.34 2.85
C LYS A 16 -9.71 -3.32 2.77
N GLU A 17 -9.47 -3.95 1.62
CA GLU A 17 -8.32 -4.81 1.40
C GLU A 17 -6.99 -4.06 1.61
N LEU A 18 -6.84 -2.86 1.03
CA LEU A 18 -5.65 -2.02 1.22
C LEU A 18 -5.37 -1.76 2.70
N LYS A 19 -6.41 -1.49 3.49
CA LYS A 19 -6.30 -1.31 4.93
C LYS A 19 -5.85 -2.59 5.64
N GLU A 20 -6.36 -3.76 5.24
CA GLU A 20 -5.95 -5.05 5.81
C GLU A 20 -4.47 -5.34 5.52
N ILE A 21 -4.01 -5.07 4.29
CA ILE A 21 -2.61 -5.17 3.89
C ILE A 21 -1.73 -4.22 4.68
N PHE A 22 -2.16 -2.97 4.83
CA PHE A 22 -1.50 -1.99 5.70
C PHE A 22 -1.35 -2.52 7.13
N ILE A 23 -2.42 -3.02 7.73
CA ILE A 23 -2.42 -3.54 9.10
C ILE A 23 -1.45 -4.72 9.23
N LYS A 24 -1.46 -5.66 8.27
CA LYS A 24 -0.56 -6.81 8.26
C LYS A 24 0.91 -6.35 8.23
N LYS A 25 1.28 -5.55 7.22
CA LYS A 25 2.66 -5.05 7.06
C LYS A 25 3.10 -4.20 8.24
N HIS A 26 2.22 -3.37 8.79
CA HIS A 26 2.55 -2.54 9.93
C HIS A 26 2.83 -3.36 11.19
N ARG A 27 2.17 -4.52 11.38
CA ARG A 27 2.50 -5.45 12.47
C ARG A 27 3.85 -6.13 12.25
N ASP A 28 4.19 -6.45 11.00
CA ASP A 28 5.45 -7.13 10.68
C ASP A 28 6.68 -6.21 10.78
N TYR A 29 6.55 -4.95 10.34
CA TYR A 29 7.69 -4.02 10.19
C TYR A 29 7.66 -2.81 11.14
N GLY A 30 6.52 -2.52 11.77
CA GLY A 30 6.32 -1.30 12.56
C GLY A 30 6.39 0.00 11.73
N LYS A 31 6.57 1.13 12.41
CA LYS A 31 6.60 2.47 11.80
C LYS A 31 8.00 3.09 11.62
N GLY A 32 9.03 2.51 12.25
CA GLY A 32 10.38 3.10 12.36
C GLY A 32 10.96 3.55 11.02
N ASN A 33 11.13 2.61 10.08
CA ASN A 33 11.73 2.87 8.78
C ASN A 33 11.06 4.02 7.99
N ILE A 34 9.72 4.14 8.09
CA ILE A 34 8.96 5.20 7.42
C ILE A 34 9.10 6.53 8.15
N ILE A 35 9.16 6.51 9.49
CA ILE A 35 9.41 7.72 10.27
C ILE A 35 10.81 8.28 9.98
N ASP A 36 11.82 7.42 9.99
CA ASP A 36 13.22 7.77 9.81
C ASP A 36 13.50 8.34 8.41
N THR A 37 12.93 7.74 7.37
CA THR A 37 13.13 8.17 5.98
C THR A 37 12.15 9.26 5.52
N GLY A 38 11.04 9.44 6.26
CA GLY A 38 10.02 10.45 6.01
C GLY A 38 9.36 10.35 4.64
N GLU A 39 8.79 11.49 4.19
CA GLU A 39 8.05 11.57 2.93
C GLU A 39 8.91 11.16 1.71
N LEU A 40 10.19 11.55 1.71
CA LEU A 40 11.12 11.19 0.63
C LEU A 40 11.32 9.67 0.55
N GLY A 41 11.46 9.00 1.69
CA GLY A 41 11.54 7.54 1.75
C GLY A 41 10.29 6.84 1.25
N ILE A 42 9.11 7.43 1.45
CA ILE A 42 7.85 6.90 0.90
C ILE A 42 7.86 7.06 -0.62
N ALA A 43 8.26 8.23 -1.13
CA ALA A 43 8.33 8.49 -2.56
C ALA A 43 9.30 7.53 -3.29
N PHE A 44 10.48 7.26 -2.72
CA PHE A 44 11.41 6.28 -3.29
C PHE A 44 10.81 4.87 -3.37
N ARG A 45 10.14 4.40 -2.32
CA ARG A 45 9.48 3.07 -2.32
C ARG A 45 8.40 2.96 -3.38
N ILE A 46 7.61 4.02 -3.59
CA ILE A 46 6.65 4.09 -4.69
C ILE A 46 7.36 4.05 -6.04
N SER A 47 8.44 4.82 -6.21
CA SER A 47 9.22 4.88 -7.45
C SER A 47 9.80 3.51 -7.82
N ASP A 48 10.36 2.77 -6.86
CA ASP A 48 10.92 1.43 -7.10
C ASP A 48 9.84 0.46 -7.60
N LYS A 49 8.67 0.48 -6.97
CA LYS A 49 7.52 -0.33 -7.41
C LYS A 49 7.01 0.07 -8.78
N LEU A 50 6.92 1.37 -9.06
CA LEU A 50 6.55 1.87 -10.39
C LEU A 50 7.56 1.45 -11.46
N ASN A 51 8.85 1.48 -11.17
CA ASN A 51 9.89 1.05 -12.10
C ASN A 51 9.77 -0.45 -12.41
N ARG A 52 9.54 -1.28 -11.38
CA ARG A 52 9.27 -2.72 -11.55
C ARG A 52 8.03 -2.97 -12.39
N LEU A 53 6.94 -2.28 -12.09
CA LEU A 53 5.67 -2.38 -12.81
C LEU A 53 5.85 -2.00 -14.29
N LYS A 54 6.50 -0.87 -14.58
CA LYS A 54 6.81 -0.46 -15.96
C LYS A 54 7.59 -1.53 -16.71
N HIS A 55 8.61 -2.11 -16.08
CA HIS A 55 9.40 -3.18 -16.69
C HIS A 55 8.55 -4.43 -17.00
N LEU A 56 7.63 -4.84 -16.12
CA LEU A 56 6.74 -5.97 -16.39
C LEU A 56 5.77 -5.70 -17.54
N LEU A 57 5.17 -4.50 -17.56
CA LEU A 57 4.20 -4.09 -18.57
C LEU A 57 4.83 -3.95 -19.96
N ILE A 58 6.01 -3.30 -20.06
CA ILE A 58 6.71 -3.11 -21.34
C ILE A 58 7.12 -4.43 -21.96
N ASN A 59 7.56 -5.39 -21.14
CA ASN A 59 8.08 -6.65 -21.64
C ASN A 59 7.02 -7.76 -21.74
N HIS A 60 5.76 -7.47 -21.42
CA HIS A 60 4.68 -8.47 -21.29
C HIS A 60 5.11 -9.71 -20.48
N LYS A 61 5.98 -9.52 -19.49
CA LYS A 61 6.55 -10.61 -18.70
C LYS A 61 5.53 -11.07 -17.66
N LYS A 62 5.43 -12.38 -17.48
CA LYS A 62 4.70 -12.92 -16.32
C LYS A 62 5.50 -12.58 -15.06
N PRO A 63 4.86 -12.03 -14.01
CA PRO A 63 5.52 -11.79 -12.75
C PRO A 63 5.96 -13.11 -12.09
N GLU A 64 7.22 -13.18 -11.64
CA GLU A 64 7.76 -14.38 -10.97
C GLU A 64 7.47 -14.40 -9.46
N ASN A 65 7.44 -13.23 -8.80
CA ASN A 65 7.40 -13.14 -7.33
C ASN A 65 6.20 -12.34 -6.77
N GLU A 66 5.87 -11.20 -7.37
CA GLU A 66 4.79 -10.30 -6.94
C GLU A 66 3.98 -9.96 -8.19
N SER A 67 2.65 -10.06 -8.11
CA SER A 67 1.76 -9.81 -9.24
C SER A 67 1.69 -8.32 -9.62
N ILE A 68 1.11 -8.01 -10.78
CA ILE A 68 0.87 -6.61 -11.20
C ILE A 68 -0.11 -5.94 -10.23
N GLU A 69 -1.16 -6.66 -9.83
CA GLU A 69 -2.18 -6.20 -8.89
C GLU A 69 -1.57 -5.92 -7.51
N GLU A 70 -0.79 -6.86 -6.97
CA GLU A 70 -0.08 -6.67 -5.69
C GLU A 70 0.83 -5.44 -5.72
N THR A 71 1.47 -5.18 -6.88
CA THR A 71 2.31 -3.98 -7.05
C THR A 71 1.49 -2.69 -6.98
N TRP A 72 0.30 -2.66 -7.59
CA TRP A 72 -0.62 -1.52 -7.51
C TRP A 72 -1.16 -1.30 -6.10
N THR A 73 -1.59 -2.37 -5.45
CA THR A 73 -2.07 -2.40 -4.08
C THR A 73 -1.01 -1.84 -3.12
N ASP A 74 0.25 -2.22 -3.28
CA ASP A 74 1.34 -1.68 -2.48
C ASP A 74 1.61 -0.19 -2.72
N ILE A 75 1.55 0.25 -3.99
CA ILE A 75 1.67 1.67 -4.33
C ILE A 75 0.55 2.47 -3.65
N ALA A 76 -0.69 1.98 -3.72
CA ALA A 76 -1.84 2.63 -3.10
C ALA A 76 -1.71 2.70 -1.57
N VAL A 77 -1.25 1.62 -0.92
CA VAL A 77 -0.96 1.62 0.53
C VAL A 77 0.10 2.67 0.88
N TYR A 78 1.20 2.76 0.12
CA TYR A 78 2.22 3.79 0.37
C TYR A 78 1.69 5.21 0.14
N ALA A 79 0.83 5.43 -0.86
CA ALA A 79 0.20 6.72 -1.07
C ALA A 79 -0.69 7.13 0.12
N ILE A 80 -1.47 6.20 0.67
CA ILE A 80 -2.25 6.43 1.90
C ILE A 80 -1.32 6.73 3.08
N ILE A 81 -0.23 5.97 3.25
CA ILE A 81 0.78 6.24 4.30
C ILE A 81 1.36 7.65 4.15
N ALA A 82 1.63 8.13 2.94
CA ALA A 82 2.10 9.50 2.70
C ALA A 82 1.09 10.55 3.21
N VAL A 83 -0.21 10.35 2.93
CA VAL A 83 -1.28 11.23 3.44
C VAL A 83 -1.35 11.17 4.98
N LEU A 84 -1.28 9.97 5.58
CA LEU A 84 -1.24 9.80 7.03
C LEU A 84 0.00 10.47 7.66
N TYR A 85 1.15 10.40 6.98
CA TYR A 85 2.40 11.02 7.41
C TYR A 85 2.28 12.55 7.39
N LYS A 86 1.76 13.14 6.30
CA LYS A 86 1.49 14.60 6.20
C LYS A 86 0.58 15.11 7.30
N ARG A 87 -0.45 14.32 7.64
CA ARG A 87 -1.38 14.63 8.74
C ARG A 87 -0.80 14.37 10.13
N SER A 88 0.45 13.91 10.22
CA SER A 88 1.11 13.45 11.46
C SER A 88 0.40 12.28 12.16
N TRP A 89 -0.58 11.64 11.51
CA TRP A 89 -1.33 10.52 12.07
C TRP A 89 -0.48 9.26 12.14
N PHE A 90 0.31 8.99 11.09
CA PHE A 90 1.21 7.84 11.05
C PHE A 90 2.24 7.86 12.18
N LYS A 91 2.65 9.05 12.62
CA LYS A 91 3.62 9.23 13.72
C LYS A 91 2.97 9.02 15.09
N ARG A 92 1.77 9.60 15.30
CA ARG A 92 1.15 9.76 16.62
C ARG A 92 0.17 8.65 17.00
N LEU A 93 -0.41 7.94 16.03
CA LEU A 93 -1.44 6.94 16.28
C LEU A 93 -0.84 5.52 16.20
N GLU A 94 -1.43 4.61 16.98
CA GLU A 94 -1.13 3.20 16.94
C GLU A 94 -2.32 2.41 16.37
N LEU A 95 -2.06 1.19 15.90
CA LEU A 95 -3.14 0.27 15.57
C LEU A 95 -3.93 -0.07 16.84
N LYS A 96 -5.24 -0.29 16.68
CA LYS A 96 -6.05 -0.84 17.78
C LYS A 96 -5.50 -2.22 18.17
N GLU A 97 -5.35 -2.46 19.47
CA GLU A 97 -5.03 -3.79 20.00
C GLU A 97 -6.08 -4.79 19.51
N LYS A 98 -5.63 -6.00 19.15
CA LYS A 98 -6.58 -7.10 18.89
C LYS A 98 -7.24 -7.43 20.22
N LYS A 99 -8.57 -7.33 20.29
CA LYS A 99 -9.35 -7.99 21.34
C LYS A 99 -9.20 -9.50 21.23
#